data_AF-A0A7Z7CZZ5-F1
#
_entry.id   AF-A0A7Z7CZZ5-F1
#
_cell.length_a   1.000
_cell.length_b   1.000
_cell.length_c   1.000
_cell.angle_alpha   90.00
_cell.angle_beta   90.00
_cell.angle_gamma   90.00
#
_symmetry.space_group_name_H-M   'P 1'
#
loop_
_entity.id
_entity.type
_entity.pdbx_description
1 polymer ?
#
loop_
_entity_poly.entity_id
_entity_poly.type
_entity_poly.pdbx_seq_one_letter_code
_entity_poly.pdbx_strand_id
1 'polypeptide(L)'
;MNGAPESFWQWAVPALIVFGAAAALAGAAIWALRRARRSPRARAAAERERIEAGSALVRLDDAVAELDIEVELSGALYDGTAPATLRRARMTAQHARDEAFAEFQELGPDTHPDEVTRVSRRIRTRTDAATAAIAHARTEHADWMTANVTAAAQVQAAQERWAALRDQIGDPQPLLDDLAARFDAAEWADAARAATDARAGLAEAERLLRDAAERAADPTRSALASLTRAERMLRRTQTAARTLEENHRVVVDAAEAVAGELEAARAALRQATTVRDGLEPADAARLGGQMREIEVALTAAEEHALRRPTATVAAVARLRDRLDLALGDARTAQQRLRGARTALPGALAAARQAIAHAAPAVAQAGADARVRLAAAEQDLARARGADDPVAALDAARRALRDAEDASALADYDRLTRG
;
A
#
# COMPACT_ATOMS: atom_id res chain seq x y z
N MET A 1 9.38 -74.47 29.14
CA MET A 1 8.88 -74.42 27.76
C MET A 1 9.07 -73.00 27.25
N ASN A 2 10.17 -72.78 26.54
CA ASN A 2 10.46 -71.56 25.78
C ASN A 2 9.82 -71.71 24.38
N GLY A 3 9.21 -70.63 23.90
CA GLY A 3 8.55 -70.50 22.59
C GLY A 3 7.74 -69.21 22.57
N ALA A 4 8.39 -68.07 22.75
CA ALA A 4 9.01 -67.24 21.70
C ALA A 4 7.96 -66.37 20.95
N PRO A 5 8.02 -65.04 21.12
CA PRO A 5 7.08 -64.04 20.58
C PRO A 5 7.32 -63.73 19.09
N GLU A 6 7.24 -64.73 18.22
CA GLU A 6 7.62 -64.55 16.80
C GLU A 6 6.55 -63.91 15.92
N SER A 7 5.26 -64.03 16.24
CA SER A 7 4.20 -63.58 15.30
C SER A 7 4.04 -62.06 15.22
N PHE A 8 4.32 -61.33 16.31
CA PHE A 8 4.20 -59.86 16.31
C PHE A 8 5.32 -59.21 15.48
N TRP A 9 6.55 -59.74 15.58
CA TRP A 9 7.69 -59.23 14.83
C TRP A 9 7.59 -59.48 13.32
N GLN A 10 6.93 -60.57 12.88
CA GLN A 10 6.75 -60.88 11.45
C GLN A 10 5.85 -59.87 10.71
N TRP A 11 4.91 -59.21 11.39
CA TRP A 11 4.07 -58.16 10.81
C TRP A 11 4.55 -56.74 11.13
N ALA A 12 5.18 -56.55 12.28
CA ALA A 12 5.70 -55.24 12.68
C ALA A 12 6.86 -54.77 11.80
N VAL A 13 7.78 -55.66 11.39
CA VAL A 13 8.97 -55.28 10.61
C VAL A 13 8.60 -54.78 9.19
N PRO A 14 7.76 -55.49 8.39
CA PRO A 14 7.38 -55.00 7.07
C PRO A 14 6.57 -53.70 7.13
N ALA A 15 5.64 -53.58 8.09
CA ALA A 15 4.86 -52.37 8.29
C ALA A 15 5.75 -51.17 8.63
N LEU A 16 6.73 -51.35 9.53
CA LEU A 16 7.64 -50.28 9.93
C LEU A 16 8.56 -49.85 8.79
N ILE A 17 8.95 -50.76 7.90
CA ILE A 17 9.72 -50.42 6.68
C ILE A 17 8.88 -49.61 5.69
N VAL A 18 7.63 -50.02 5.44
CA VAL A 18 6.76 -49.32 4.48
C VAL A 18 6.35 -47.93 5.01
N PHE A 19 5.93 -47.84 6.28
CA PHE A 19 5.59 -46.55 6.89
C PHE A 19 6.82 -45.67 7.11
N GLY A 20 7.97 -46.24 7.45
CA GLY A 20 9.24 -45.53 7.56
C GLY A 20 9.71 -44.96 6.22
N ALA A 21 9.64 -45.74 5.14
CA ALA A 21 9.99 -45.28 3.80
C ALA A 21 9.02 -44.20 3.28
N ALA A 22 7.72 -44.36 3.50
CA ALA A 22 6.72 -43.36 3.14
C ALA A 22 6.92 -42.05 3.93
N ALA A 23 7.19 -42.13 5.23
CA ALA A 23 7.48 -40.96 6.06
C ALA A 23 8.80 -40.28 5.66
N ALA A 24 9.83 -41.05 5.29
CA ALA A 24 11.10 -40.51 4.81
C ALA A 24 10.95 -39.82 3.44
N LEU A 25 10.19 -40.41 2.51
CA LEU A 25 9.88 -39.79 1.21
C LEU A 25 9.03 -38.52 1.36
N ALA A 26 8.01 -38.56 2.22
CA ALA A 26 7.21 -37.38 2.55
C ALA A 26 8.06 -36.29 3.21
N GLY A 27 8.93 -36.66 4.15
CA GLY A 27 9.87 -35.77 4.81
C GLY A 27 10.88 -35.14 3.83
N ALA A 28 11.43 -35.93 2.92
CA ALA A 28 12.34 -35.47 1.86
C ALA A 28 11.63 -34.53 0.88
N ALA A 29 10.38 -34.82 0.50
CA ALA A 29 9.57 -33.95 -0.34
C ALA A 29 9.25 -32.61 0.35
N ILE A 30 8.84 -32.63 1.62
CA ILE A 30 8.59 -31.43 2.44
C ILE A 30 9.88 -30.62 2.63
N TRP A 31 11.01 -31.29 2.86
CA TRP A 31 12.32 -30.65 3.00
C TRP A 31 12.80 -30.03 1.68
N ALA A 32 12.65 -30.72 0.56
CA ALA A 32 12.95 -30.21 -0.78
C ALA A 32 12.07 -28.99 -1.12
N LEU A 33 10.77 -29.05 -0.82
CA LEU A 33 9.84 -27.91 -0.96
C LEU A 33 10.26 -26.72 -0.08
N ARG A 34 10.66 -26.97 1.17
CA ARG A 34 11.16 -25.91 2.09
C ARG A 34 12.51 -25.35 1.67
N ARG A 35 13.40 -26.18 1.13
CA ARG A 35 14.72 -25.78 0.61
C ARG A 35 14.58 -24.97 -0.68
N ALA A 36 13.68 -25.38 -1.58
CA ALA A 36 13.34 -24.64 -2.79
C ALA A 36 12.73 -23.27 -2.47
N ARG A 37 11.79 -23.21 -1.52
CA ARG A 37 11.25 -21.95 -0.96
C ARG A 37 12.32 -21.02 -0.40
N ARG A 38 13.47 -21.54 0.06
CA ARG A 38 14.58 -20.80 0.68
C ARG A 38 15.82 -20.65 -0.22
N SER A 39 15.79 -21.11 -1.47
CA SER A 39 16.96 -21.02 -2.36
C SER A 39 17.14 -19.56 -2.81
N PRO A 40 18.23 -18.87 -2.40
CA PRO A 40 18.46 -17.48 -2.79
C PRO A 40 18.60 -17.31 -4.30
N ARG A 41 19.12 -18.34 -4.99
CA ARG A 41 19.26 -18.34 -6.45
C ARG A 41 17.93 -18.40 -7.18
N ALA A 42 16.97 -19.21 -6.70
CA ALA A 42 15.64 -19.30 -7.29
C ALA A 42 14.86 -17.99 -7.09
N ARG A 43 14.97 -17.39 -5.91
CA ARG A 43 14.40 -16.07 -5.62
C ARG A 43 15.02 -14.98 -6.51
N ALA A 44 16.34 -14.95 -6.66
CA ALA A 44 17.02 -13.99 -7.55
C ALA A 44 16.68 -14.20 -9.03
N ALA A 45 16.42 -15.42 -9.47
CA ALA A 45 15.96 -15.69 -10.84
C ALA A 45 14.51 -15.21 -11.04
N ALA A 46 13.62 -15.52 -10.09
CA ALA A 46 12.23 -15.08 -10.11
C ALA A 46 12.10 -13.55 -10.05
N GLU A 47 12.91 -12.89 -9.22
CA GLU A 47 12.92 -11.43 -9.14
C GLU A 47 13.41 -10.78 -10.43
N ARG A 48 14.40 -11.36 -11.11
CA ARG A 48 14.81 -10.89 -12.45
C ARG A 48 13.68 -11.00 -13.46
N GLU A 49 12.98 -12.12 -13.49
CA GLU A 49 11.81 -12.31 -14.36
C GLU A 49 10.70 -11.30 -14.05
N ARG A 50 10.47 -11.01 -12.75
CA ARG A 50 9.52 -9.98 -12.31
C ARG A 50 9.92 -8.58 -12.77
N ILE A 51 11.20 -8.21 -12.64
CA ILE A 51 11.73 -6.92 -13.09
C ILE A 51 11.59 -6.79 -14.62
N GLU A 52 11.91 -7.84 -15.37
CA GLU A 52 11.73 -7.86 -16.83
C GLU A 52 10.26 -7.71 -17.23
N ALA A 53 9.35 -8.41 -16.54
CA ALA A 53 7.91 -8.29 -16.77
C ALA A 53 7.38 -6.90 -16.43
N GLY A 54 7.80 -6.31 -15.30
CA GLY A 54 7.46 -4.92 -14.96
C GLY A 54 7.95 -3.93 -16.00
N SER A 55 9.17 -4.12 -16.51
CA SER A 55 9.71 -3.28 -17.60
C SER A 55 8.93 -3.43 -18.90
N ALA A 56 8.48 -4.64 -19.25
CA ALA A 56 7.64 -4.89 -20.43
C ALA A 56 6.25 -4.27 -20.29
N LEU A 57 5.68 -4.30 -19.08
CA LEU A 57 4.39 -3.70 -18.76
C LEU A 57 4.42 -2.18 -18.89
N VAL A 58 5.46 -1.52 -18.38
CA VAL A 58 5.66 -0.08 -18.56
C VAL A 58 5.77 0.28 -20.05
N ARG A 59 6.53 -0.50 -20.83
CA ARG A 59 6.62 -0.27 -22.29
C ARG A 59 5.26 -0.43 -22.99
N LEU A 60 4.44 -1.40 -22.59
CA LEU A 60 3.09 -1.54 -23.14
C LEU A 60 2.22 -0.35 -22.76
N ASP A 61 2.27 0.11 -21.51
CA ASP A 61 1.51 1.29 -21.07
C ASP A 61 1.89 2.54 -21.87
N ASP A 62 3.18 2.78 -22.07
CA ASP A 62 3.69 3.85 -22.93
C ASP A 62 3.17 3.70 -24.38
N ALA A 63 3.19 2.48 -24.92
CA ALA A 63 2.72 2.19 -26.28
C ALA A 63 1.20 2.40 -26.42
N VAL A 64 0.42 2.04 -25.39
CA VAL A 64 -1.03 2.28 -25.31
C VAL A 64 -1.31 3.77 -25.24
N ALA A 65 -0.60 4.52 -24.39
CA ALA A 65 -0.72 5.96 -24.32
C ALA A 65 -0.42 6.63 -25.68
N GLU A 66 0.62 6.18 -26.38
CA GLU A 66 0.93 6.66 -27.72
C GLU A 66 -0.12 6.24 -28.78
N LEU A 67 -0.76 5.08 -28.63
CA LEU A 67 -1.82 4.63 -29.54
C LEU A 67 -3.13 5.41 -29.32
N ASP A 68 -3.48 5.72 -28.07
CA ASP A 68 -4.63 6.57 -27.71
C ASP A 68 -4.51 7.94 -28.41
N ILE A 69 -3.30 8.49 -28.38
CA ILE A 69 -2.91 9.71 -29.06
C ILE A 69 -3.16 9.63 -30.58
N GLU A 70 -2.73 8.55 -31.21
CA GLU A 70 -2.83 8.36 -32.66
C GLU A 70 -4.28 8.14 -33.10
N VAL A 71 -5.08 7.44 -32.29
CA VAL A 71 -6.52 7.27 -32.49
C VAL A 71 -7.24 8.62 -32.41
N GLU A 72 -6.97 9.43 -31.38
CA GLU A 72 -7.59 10.76 -31.24
C GLU A 72 -7.21 11.69 -32.41
N LEU A 73 -5.92 11.72 -32.77
CA LEU A 73 -5.43 12.53 -33.89
C LEU A 73 -6.07 12.12 -35.22
N SER A 74 -6.15 10.81 -35.47
CA SER A 74 -6.80 10.27 -36.67
C SER A 74 -8.29 10.60 -36.69
N GLY A 75 -8.98 10.54 -35.54
CA GLY A 75 -10.39 10.91 -35.45
C GLY A 75 -10.64 12.40 -35.71
N ALA A 76 -9.74 13.27 -35.26
CA ALA A 76 -9.82 14.71 -35.50
C ALA A 76 -9.50 15.10 -36.96
N LEU A 77 -8.63 14.35 -37.63
CA LEU A 77 -8.26 14.56 -39.03
C LEU A 77 -9.26 13.95 -40.03
N TYR A 78 -10.00 12.89 -39.66
CA TYR A 78 -10.87 12.13 -40.56
C TYR A 78 -12.28 11.98 -40.02
N ASP A 79 -13.25 12.70 -40.59
CA ASP A 79 -14.72 12.54 -40.45
C ASP A 79 -15.24 12.19 -39.04
N GLY A 80 -14.50 12.56 -37.98
CA GLY A 80 -14.79 12.23 -36.59
C GLY A 80 -14.50 10.78 -36.16
N THR A 81 -13.93 9.90 -37.00
CA THR A 81 -13.68 8.50 -36.62
C THR A 81 -12.30 7.97 -37.03
N ALA A 82 -11.55 7.50 -36.03
CA ALA A 82 -10.28 6.83 -36.27
C ALA A 82 -10.46 5.49 -37.01
N PRO A 83 -9.46 5.07 -37.82
CA PRO A 83 -9.46 3.78 -38.51
C PRO A 83 -9.83 2.63 -37.58
N ALA A 84 -10.64 1.69 -38.08
CA ALA A 84 -11.16 0.57 -37.29
C ALA A 84 -10.03 -0.33 -36.75
N THR A 85 -8.92 -0.44 -37.47
CA THR A 85 -7.73 -1.21 -37.09
C THR A 85 -7.03 -0.60 -35.88
N LEU A 86 -6.79 0.72 -35.87
CA LEU A 86 -6.23 1.45 -34.73
C LEU A 86 -7.15 1.38 -33.50
N ARG A 87 -8.48 1.58 -33.67
CA ARG A 87 -9.43 1.48 -32.55
C ARG A 87 -9.47 0.08 -31.94
N ARG A 88 -9.40 -0.96 -32.77
CA ARG A 88 -9.36 -2.35 -32.29
C ARG A 88 -8.06 -2.63 -31.55
N ALA A 89 -6.92 -2.26 -32.13
CA ALA A 89 -5.62 -2.41 -31.49
C ALA A 89 -5.57 -1.71 -30.12
N ARG A 90 -6.17 -0.50 -30.03
CA ARG A 90 -6.29 0.25 -28.78
C ARG A 90 -7.06 -0.53 -27.71
N MET A 91 -8.28 -0.95 -28.04
CA MET A 91 -9.13 -1.69 -27.09
C MET A 91 -8.45 -3.00 -26.63
N THR A 92 -7.84 -3.74 -27.56
CA THR A 92 -7.12 -4.97 -27.24
C THR A 92 -5.90 -4.73 -26.36
N ALA A 93 -5.11 -3.70 -26.64
CA ALA A 93 -3.91 -3.38 -25.88
C ALA A 93 -4.24 -2.84 -24.48
N GLN A 94 -5.28 -2.00 -24.34
CA GLN A 94 -5.77 -1.52 -23.04
C GLN A 94 -6.21 -2.68 -22.16
N HIS A 95 -7.02 -3.60 -22.70
CA HIS A 95 -7.46 -4.77 -21.96
C HIS A 95 -6.27 -5.66 -21.53
N ALA A 96 -5.34 -5.92 -22.46
CA ALA A 96 -4.14 -6.69 -22.16
C ALA A 96 -3.25 -6.05 -21.10
N ARG A 97 -3.14 -4.72 -21.11
CA ARG A 97 -2.41 -3.93 -20.12
C ARG A 97 -3.07 -4.03 -18.74
N ASP A 98 -4.38 -3.80 -18.67
CA ASP A 98 -5.12 -3.78 -17.41
C ASP A 98 -5.11 -5.17 -16.74
N GLU A 99 -5.31 -6.23 -17.52
CA GLU A 99 -5.16 -7.61 -17.03
C GLU A 99 -3.74 -7.89 -16.53
N ALA A 100 -2.71 -7.43 -17.26
CA ALA A 100 -1.33 -7.64 -16.88
C ALA A 100 -0.95 -6.87 -15.60
N PHE A 101 -1.47 -5.66 -15.39
CA PHE A 101 -1.30 -4.91 -14.14
C PHE A 101 -1.98 -5.61 -12.97
N ALA A 102 -3.20 -6.12 -13.16
CA ALA A 102 -3.90 -6.87 -12.13
C ALA A 102 -3.10 -8.13 -11.71
N GLU A 103 -2.65 -8.93 -12.68
CA GLU A 103 -1.80 -10.11 -12.42
C GLU A 103 -0.46 -9.75 -11.77
N PHE A 104 0.14 -8.60 -12.13
CA PHE A 104 1.40 -8.15 -11.53
C PHE A 104 1.22 -7.72 -10.08
N GLN A 105 0.09 -7.09 -9.74
CA GLN A 105 -0.22 -6.64 -8.37
C GLN A 105 -0.44 -7.82 -7.40
N GLU A 106 -0.91 -8.96 -7.90
CA GLU A 106 -1.06 -10.18 -7.10
C GLU A 106 0.29 -10.79 -6.64
N LEU A 107 1.42 -10.36 -7.24
CA LEU A 107 2.76 -10.79 -6.84
C LEU A 107 3.23 -10.06 -5.57
N GLY A 108 2.82 -10.58 -4.42
CA GLY A 108 3.27 -10.14 -3.10
C GLY A 108 4.70 -10.57 -2.74
N PRO A 109 5.26 -10.02 -1.63
CA PRO A 109 6.60 -10.34 -1.15
C PRO A 109 6.78 -11.82 -0.73
N ASP A 110 5.69 -12.50 -0.39
CA ASP A 110 5.69 -13.90 0.06
C ASP A 110 5.34 -14.92 -1.06
N THR A 111 5.14 -14.46 -2.29
CA THR A 111 4.76 -15.33 -3.42
C THR A 111 5.86 -16.31 -3.78
N HIS A 112 5.48 -17.55 -4.14
CA HIS A 112 6.45 -18.61 -4.44
C HIS A 112 7.30 -18.28 -5.68
N PRO A 113 8.63 -18.52 -5.70
CA PRO A 113 9.49 -18.16 -6.84
C PRO A 113 9.04 -18.73 -8.20
N ASP A 114 8.56 -19.98 -8.21
CA ASP A 114 8.04 -20.60 -9.44
C ASP A 114 6.77 -19.93 -9.95
N GLU A 115 5.92 -19.45 -9.03
CA GLU A 115 4.70 -18.72 -9.35
C GLU A 115 5.03 -17.33 -9.89
N VAL A 116 5.94 -16.60 -9.23
CA VAL A 116 6.48 -15.32 -9.72
C VAL A 116 7.03 -15.49 -11.14
N THR A 117 7.83 -16.53 -11.39
CA THR A 117 8.40 -16.81 -12.72
C THR A 117 7.31 -17.08 -13.76
N ARG A 118 6.34 -17.95 -13.43
CA ARG A 118 5.23 -18.32 -14.32
C ARG A 118 4.36 -17.12 -14.69
N VAL A 119 3.94 -16.33 -13.70
CA VAL A 119 3.11 -15.14 -13.91
C VAL A 119 3.88 -14.08 -14.69
N SER A 120 5.15 -13.82 -14.33
CA SER A 120 5.99 -12.84 -15.04
C SER A 120 6.18 -13.17 -16.51
N ARG A 121 6.40 -14.45 -16.85
CA ARG A 121 6.49 -14.89 -18.26
C ARG A 121 5.16 -14.74 -19.01
N ARG A 122 4.04 -15.06 -18.37
CA ARG A 122 2.72 -14.88 -18.97
C ARG A 122 2.43 -13.40 -19.24
N ILE A 123 2.74 -12.52 -18.29
CA ILE A 123 2.65 -11.07 -18.44
C ILE A 123 3.48 -10.64 -19.65
N ARG A 124 4.76 -11.04 -19.73
CA ARG A 124 5.63 -10.71 -20.87
C ARG A 124 5.06 -11.15 -22.21
N THR A 125 4.63 -12.41 -22.33
CA THR A 125 4.04 -12.91 -23.57
C THR A 125 2.81 -12.10 -23.98
N ARG A 126 1.95 -11.75 -23.02
CA ARG A 126 0.78 -10.90 -23.26
C ARG A 126 1.19 -9.49 -23.70
N THR A 127 2.15 -8.87 -23.01
CA THR A 127 2.60 -7.51 -23.32
C THR A 127 3.30 -7.44 -24.68
N ASP A 128 4.11 -8.45 -25.02
CA ASP A 128 4.81 -8.54 -26.30
C ASP A 128 3.81 -8.72 -27.45
N ALA A 129 2.81 -9.59 -27.28
CA ALA A 129 1.75 -9.78 -28.27
C ALA A 129 0.91 -8.52 -28.49
N ALA A 130 0.53 -7.82 -27.42
CA ALA A 130 -0.20 -6.56 -27.51
C ALA A 130 0.64 -5.48 -28.20
N THR A 131 1.91 -5.35 -27.84
CA THR A 131 2.85 -4.39 -28.47
C THR A 131 3.02 -4.66 -29.95
N ALA A 132 3.13 -5.94 -30.35
CA ALA A 132 3.21 -6.33 -31.76
C ALA A 132 1.93 -5.97 -32.54
N ALA A 133 0.75 -6.14 -31.91
CA ALA A 133 -0.53 -5.75 -32.52
C ALA A 133 -0.63 -4.22 -32.71
N ILE A 134 -0.15 -3.43 -31.75
CA ILE A 134 -0.04 -1.97 -31.90
C ILE A 134 0.86 -1.62 -33.09
N ALA A 135 2.06 -2.20 -33.17
CA ALA A 135 3.01 -1.91 -34.23
C ALA A 135 2.46 -2.27 -35.63
N HIS A 136 1.74 -3.39 -35.73
CA HIS A 136 1.08 -3.78 -36.97
C HIS A 136 -0.01 -2.78 -37.39
N ALA A 137 -0.91 -2.41 -36.49
CA ALA A 137 -1.98 -1.46 -36.78
C ALA A 137 -1.44 -0.07 -37.19
N ARG A 138 -0.32 0.36 -36.59
CA ARG A 138 0.39 1.58 -36.98
C ARG A 138 0.96 1.53 -38.39
N THR A 139 1.52 0.38 -38.77
CA THR A 139 2.06 0.19 -40.12
C THR A 139 0.94 0.28 -41.15
N GLU A 140 -0.18 -0.42 -40.93
CA GLU A 140 -1.35 -0.34 -41.81
C GLU A 140 -1.91 1.09 -41.90
N HIS A 141 -1.95 1.81 -40.77
CA HIS A 141 -2.38 3.20 -40.77
C HIS A 141 -1.43 4.09 -41.57
N ALA A 142 -0.11 3.96 -41.37
CA ALA A 142 0.89 4.72 -42.11
C ALA A 142 0.84 4.45 -43.63
N ASP A 143 0.60 3.20 -44.03
CA ASP A 143 0.44 2.83 -45.44
C ASP A 143 -0.81 3.48 -46.03
N TRP A 144 -1.93 3.44 -45.31
CA TRP A 144 -3.16 4.13 -45.71
C TRP A 144 -2.96 5.65 -45.80
N MET A 145 -2.29 6.26 -44.82
CA MET A 145 -1.98 7.68 -44.77
C MET A 145 -1.18 8.12 -45.99
N THR A 146 -0.15 7.34 -46.35
CA THR A 146 0.69 7.61 -47.52
C THR A 146 -0.11 7.54 -48.82
N ALA A 147 -1.11 6.66 -48.90
CA ALA A 147 -1.95 6.50 -50.08
C ALA A 147 -3.07 7.56 -50.20
N ASN A 148 -3.51 8.18 -49.09
CA ASN A 148 -4.74 8.98 -49.06
C ASN A 148 -4.56 10.45 -48.64
N VAL A 149 -3.41 10.83 -48.07
CA VAL A 149 -3.22 12.19 -47.51
C VAL A 149 -1.90 12.78 -47.98
N THR A 150 -1.92 14.03 -48.46
CA THR A 150 -0.70 14.72 -48.89
C THR A 150 0.14 15.17 -47.68
N ALA A 151 1.47 15.15 -47.82
CA ALA A 151 2.38 15.62 -46.78
C ALA A 151 2.11 17.10 -46.41
N ALA A 152 1.74 17.93 -47.39
CA ALA A 152 1.42 19.34 -47.18
C ALA A 152 0.18 19.54 -46.28
N ALA A 153 -0.89 18.75 -46.47
CA ALA A 153 -2.09 18.83 -45.63
C ALA A 153 -1.79 18.42 -44.17
N GLN A 154 -0.95 17.41 -43.96
CA GLN A 154 -0.55 16.98 -42.61
C GLN A 154 0.29 18.04 -41.89
N VAL A 155 1.23 18.69 -42.60
CA VAL A 155 2.01 19.81 -42.06
C VAL A 155 1.10 20.96 -41.66
N GLN A 156 0.16 21.35 -42.52
CA GLN A 156 -0.76 22.47 -42.23
C GLN A 156 -1.60 22.18 -40.97
N ALA A 157 -2.21 21.00 -40.88
CA ALA A 157 -3.03 20.64 -39.73
C ALA A 157 -2.21 20.62 -38.42
N ALA A 158 -0.94 20.19 -38.47
CA ALA A 158 -0.05 20.20 -37.32
C ALA A 158 0.40 21.63 -36.92
N GLN A 159 0.58 22.53 -37.89
CA GLN A 159 0.84 23.95 -37.65
C GLN A 159 -0.36 24.66 -36.99
N GLU A 160 -1.58 24.35 -37.43
CA GLU A 160 -2.82 24.86 -36.82
C GLU A 160 -2.94 24.42 -35.36
N ARG A 161 -2.65 23.14 -35.06
CA ARG A 161 -2.61 22.62 -33.68
C ARG A 161 -1.52 23.29 -32.84
N TRP A 162 -0.32 23.48 -33.39
CA TRP A 162 0.76 24.18 -32.69
C TRP A 162 0.37 25.62 -32.34
N ALA A 163 -0.25 26.34 -33.28
CA ALA A 163 -0.70 27.72 -33.06
C ALA A 163 -1.79 27.76 -31.96
N ALA A 164 -2.78 26.86 -32.03
CA ALA A 164 -3.81 26.75 -31.00
C ALA A 164 -3.22 26.43 -29.62
N LEU A 165 -2.26 25.50 -29.53
CA LEU A 165 -1.60 25.16 -28.26
C LEU A 165 -0.77 26.32 -27.72
N ARG A 166 -0.01 27.02 -28.57
CA ARG A 166 0.76 28.20 -28.18
C ARG A 166 -0.16 29.28 -27.61
N ASP A 167 -1.27 29.54 -28.28
CA ASP A 167 -2.24 30.56 -27.85
C ASP A 167 -2.95 30.14 -26.55
N GLN A 168 -3.21 28.84 -26.35
CA GLN A 168 -3.75 28.30 -25.10
C GLN A 168 -2.77 28.45 -23.93
N ILE A 169 -1.49 28.13 -24.13
CA ILE A 169 -0.47 28.18 -23.07
C ILE A 169 -0.18 29.64 -22.67
N GLY A 170 -0.18 30.56 -23.65
CA GLY A 170 0.14 31.96 -23.40
C GLY A 170 1.54 32.15 -22.80
N ASP A 171 1.69 33.15 -21.92
CA ASP A 171 2.92 33.35 -21.16
C ASP A 171 2.81 32.71 -19.76
N PRO A 172 3.64 31.71 -19.43
CA PRO A 172 3.63 31.12 -18.09
C PRO A 172 4.34 31.97 -17.03
N GLN A 173 5.03 33.06 -17.40
CA GLN A 173 5.79 33.89 -16.45
C GLN A 173 4.95 34.46 -15.31
N PRO A 174 3.75 35.02 -15.55
CA PRO A 174 2.95 35.63 -14.48
C PRO A 174 2.57 34.63 -13.38
N LEU A 175 2.33 33.36 -13.73
CA LEU A 175 2.05 32.31 -12.73
C LEU A 175 3.27 32.03 -11.85
N LEU A 176 4.46 32.00 -12.45
CA LEU A 176 5.70 31.79 -11.70
C LEU A 176 6.04 33.01 -10.84
N ASP A 177 5.79 34.22 -11.34
CA ASP A 177 6.04 35.45 -10.59
C ASP A 177 5.11 35.57 -9.37
N ASP A 178 3.84 35.18 -9.51
CA ASP A 178 2.89 35.08 -8.37
C ASP A 178 3.40 34.10 -7.29
N LEU A 179 3.86 32.91 -7.69
CA LEU A 179 4.41 31.93 -6.75
C LEU A 179 5.71 32.43 -6.10
N ALA A 180 6.63 32.98 -6.89
CA ALA A 180 7.93 33.46 -6.43
C ALA A 180 7.82 34.68 -5.49
N ALA A 181 6.79 35.52 -5.66
CA ALA A 181 6.54 36.65 -4.78
C ALA A 181 6.10 36.25 -3.37
N ARG A 182 5.53 35.04 -3.21
CA ARG A 182 4.84 34.61 -1.97
C ARG A 182 5.51 33.43 -1.28
N PHE A 183 6.13 32.53 -2.04
CA PHE A 183 6.56 31.22 -1.57
C PHE A 183 8.02 30.93 -1.86
N ASP A 184 8.59 30.03 -1.05
CA ASP A 184 9.96 29.59 -1.22
C ASP A 184 10.11 28.77 -2.52
N ALA A 185 11.31 28.84 -3.15
CA ALA A 185 11.60 28.17 -4.42
C ALA A 185 11.30 26.67 -4.43
N ALA A 186 11.40 26.00 -3.28
CA ALA A 186 11.09 24.58 -3.16
C ALA A 186 9.61 24.26 -3.42
N GLU A 187 8.69 25.19 -3.19
CA GLU A 187 7.24 24.99 -3.38
C GLU A 187 6.85 25.05 -4.85
N TRP A 188 7.57 25.81 -5.67
CA TRP A 188 7.23 26.04 -7.07
C TRP A 188 8.28 25.52 -8.06
N ALA A 189 9.31 24.81 -7.58
CA ALA A 189 10.36 24.24 -8.43
C ALA A 189 9.81 23.32 -9.53
N ASP A 190 8.76 22.54 -9.23
CA ASP A 190 8.08 21.68 -10.22
C ASP A 190 7.29 22.50 -11.25
N ALA A 191 6.60 23.56 -10.81
CA ALA A 191 5.93 24.49 -11.71
C ALA A 191 6.93 25.18 -12.67
N ALA A 192 8.08 25.63 -12.15
CA ALA A 192 9.13 26.24 -12.98
C ALA A 192 9.75 25.27 -13.99
N ARG A 193 9.97 24.00 -13.61
CA ARG A 193 10.39 22.95 -14.55
C ARG A 193 9.35 22.75 -15.65
N ALA A 194 8.09 22.58 -15.27
CA ALA A 194 6.99 22.38 -16.21
C ALA A 194 6.83 23.57 -17.19
N ALA A 195 6.97 24.81 -16.71
CA ALA A 195 6.97 26.00 -17.55
C ALA A 195 8.15 26.03 -18.54
N THR A 196 9.34 25.63 -18.08
CA THR A 196 10.53 25.53 -18.93
C THR A 196 10.34 24.47 -20.02
N ASP A 197 9.82 23.30 -19.64
CA ASP A 197 9.54 22.20 -20.55
C ASP A 197 8.46 22.57 -21.58
N ALA A 198 7.42 23.30 -21.17
CA ALA A 198 6.38 23.78 -22.07
C ALA A 198 6.94 24.79 -23.09
N ARG A 199 7.74 25.77 -22.65
CA ARG A 199 8.38 26.76 -23.54
C ARG A 199 9.37 26.08 -24.52
N ALA A 200 10.22 25.20 -24.01
CA ALA A 200 11.18 24.46 -24.84
C ALA A 200 10.46 23.54 -25.84
N GLY A 201 9.38 22.90 -25.40
CA GLY A 201 8.55 22.04 -26.23
C GLY A 201 7.86 22.79 -27.36
N LEU A 202 7.29 23.98 -27.11
CA LEU A 202 6.72 24.84 -28.17
C LEU A 202 7.76 25.21 -29.22
N ALA A 203 8.96 25.65 -28.79
CA ALA A 203 10.04 26.04 -29.69
C ALA A 203 10.57 24.85 -30.53
N GLU A 204 10.72 23.68 -29.91
CA GLU A 204 11.16 22.46 -30.59
C GLU A 204 10.09 21.93 -31.56
N ALA A 205 8.81 21.98 -31.19
CA ALA A 205 7.71 21.62 -32.08
C ALA A 205 7.68 22.53 -33.32
N GLU A 206 7.82 23.85 -33.14
CA GLU A 206 7.90 24.80 -34.26
C GLU A 206 9.06 24.47 -35.21
N ARG A 207 10.24 24.16 -34.66
CA ARG A 207 11.42 23.78 -35.45
C ARG A 207 11.17 22.50 -36.25
N LEU A 208 10.56 21.49 -35.64
CA LEU A 208 10.22 20.22 -36.30
C LEU A 208 9.16 20.40 -37.39
N LEU A 209 8.18 21.28 -37.17
CA LEU A 209 7.14 21.61 -38.15
C LEU A 209 7.72 22.38 -39.35
N ARG A 210 8.70 23.26 -39.13
CA ARG A 210 9.44 23.92 -40.21
C ARG A 210 10.23 22.93 -41.07
N ASP A 211 11.00 22.03 -40.45
CA ASP A 211 11.72 20.97 -41.18
C ASP A 211 10.75 20.01 -41.91
N ALA A 212 9.59 19.70 -41.32
CA ALA A 212 8.55 18.93 -41.98
C ALA A 212 7.98 19.66 -43.21
N ALA A 213 7.72 20.97 -43.11
CA ALA A 213 7.25 21.79 -44.22
C ALA A 213 8.25 21.85 -45.37
N GLU A 214 9.53 22.05 -45.08
CA GLU A 214 10.62 22.06 -46.07
C GLU A 214 10.73 20.71 -46.80
N ARG A 215 10.60 19.59 -46.08
CA ARG A 215 10.62 18.26 -46.68
C ARG A 215 9.37 17.96 -47.50
N ALA A 216 8.20 18.40 -47.04
CA ALA A 216 6.95 18.21 -47.75
C ALA A 216 6.90 18.96 -49.09
N ALA A 217 7.72 20.00 -49.27
CA ALA A 217 7.87 20.73 -50.53
C ALA A 217 8.67 19.94 -51.60
N ASP A 218 9.44 18.92 -51.21
CA ASP A 218 10.23 18.07 -52.10
C ASP A 218 9.65 16.64 -52.14
N PRO A 219 9.03 16.20 -53.25
CA PRO A 219 8.43 14.87 -53.37
C PRO A 219 9.40 13.70 -53.17
N THR A 220 10.72 13.94 -53.23
CA THR A 220 11.75 12.92 -53.02
C THR A 220 12.10 12.72 -51.55
N ARG A 221 11.61 13.58 -50.65
CA ARG A 221 11.92 13.57 -49.21
C ARG A 221 10.69 13.25 -48.38
N SER A 222 10.88 12.49 -47.31
CA SER A 222 9.80 12.17 -46.36
C SER A 222 9.75 13.16 -45.20
N ALA A 223 8.60 13.82 -45.03
CA ALA A 223 8.29 14.68 -43.88
C ALA A 223 7.79 13.89 -42.65
N LEU A 224 7.45 12.60 -42.82
CA LEU A 224 6.75 11.79 -41.81
C LEU A 224 7.49 11.73 -40.48
N ALA A 225 8.81 11.48 -40.50
CA ALA A 225 9.59 11.38 -39.27
C ALA A 225 9.60 12.70 -38.47
N SER A 226 9.65 13.84 -39.15
CA SER A 226 9.64 15.17 -38.52
C SER A 226 8.25 15.52 -37.98
N LEU A 227 7.19 15.17 -38.72
CA LEU A 227 5.81 15.31 -38.27
C LEU A 227 5.51 14.47 -37.03
N THR A 228 5.86 13.18 -37.03
CA THR A 228 5.66 12.31 -35.86
C THR A 228 6.39 12.84 -34.62
N ARG A 229 7.61 13.37 -34.79
CA ARG A 229 8.35 14.00 -33.69
C ARG A 229 7.68 15.28 -33.20
N ALA A 230 7.16 16.11 -34.11
CA ALA A 230 6.44 17.33 -33.77
C ALA A 230 5.17 17.03 -32.96
N GLU A 231 4.35 16.08 -33.39
CA GLU A 231 3.13 15.68 -32.68
C GLU A 231 3.41 15.16 -31.27
N ARG A 232 4.42 14.29 -31.11
CA ARG A 232 4.86 13.86 -29.77
C ARG A 232 5.31 15.04 -28.92
N MET A 233 5.96 16.03 -29.53
CA MET A 233 6.40 17.22 -28.80
C MET A 233 5.22 18.10 -28.38
N LEU A 234 4.24 18.34 -29.26
CA LEU A 234 3.02 19.10 -28.96
C LEU A 234 2.30 18.51 -27.75
N ARG A 235 2.16 17.19 -27.67
CA ARG A 235 1.48 16.54 -26.54
C ARG A 235 2.28 16.59 -25.25
N ARG A 236 3.60 16.36 -25.29
CA ARG A 236 4.45 16.56 -24.10
C ARG A 236 4.37 17.99 -23.58
N THR A 237 4.33 18.95 -24.50
CA THR A 237 4.18 20.39 -24.21
C THR A 237 2.84 20.67 -23.55
N GLN A 238 1.75 20.08 -24.06
CA GLN A 238 0.43 20.19 -23.46
C GLN A 238 0.36 19.59 -22.05
N THR A 239 0.98 18.43 -21.82
CA THR A 239 1.10 17.84 -20.48
C THR A 239 1.87 18.75 -19.55
N ALA A 240 3.03 19.26 -19.98
CA ALA A 240 3.84 20.18 -19.18
C ALA A 240 3.07 21.46 -18.81
N ALA A 241 2.32 22.03 -19.75
CA ALA A 241 1.47 23.19 -19.48
C ALA A 241 0.38 22.89 -18.43
N ARG A 242 -0.30 21.74 -18.54
CA ARG A 242 -1.28 21.32 -17.53
C ARG A 242 -0.64 21.10 -16.17
N THR A 243 0.53 20.45 -16.12
CA THR A 243 1.28 20.24 -14.87
C THR A 243 1.69 21.57 -14.23
N LEU A 244 2.06 22.59 -15.01
CA LEU A 244 2.29 23.94 -14.48
C LEU A 244 1.04 24.50 -13.80
N GLU A 245 -0.11 24.50 -14.50
CA GLU A 245 -1.37 25.03 -13.97
C GLU A 245 -1.83 24.26 -12.72
N GLU A 246 -1.72 22.93 -12.74
CA GLU A 246 -2.06 22.07 -11.60
C GLU A 246 -1.17 22.35 -10.40
N ASN A 247 0.15 22.46 -10.60
CA ASN A 247 1.09 22.77 -9.52
C ASN A 247 0.88 24.17 -8.95
N HIS A 248 0.61 25.16 -9.80
CA HIS A 248 0.25 26.51 -9.36
C HIS A 248 -0.99 26.46 -8.45
N ARG A 249 -2.06 25.81 -8.91
CA ARG A 249 -3.29 25.64 -8.13
C ARG A 249 -3.05 24.93 -6.82
N VAL A 250 -2.30 23.82 -6.81
CA VAL A 250 -2.00 23.06 -5.58
C VAL A 250 -1.29 23.93 -4.54
N VAL A 251 -0.34 24.77 -4.95
CA VAL A 251 0.37 25.67 -4.02
C VAL A 251 -0.55 26.75 -3.48
N VAL A 252 -1.38 27.35 -4.33
CA VAL A 252 -2.35 28.39 -3.93
C VAL A 252 -3.41 27.81 -2.98
N ASP A 253 -4.02 26.68 -3.33
CA ASP A 253 -5.02 26.00 -2.51
C ASP A 253 -4.44 25.62 -1.14
N ALA A 254 -3.19 25.12 -1.11
CA ALA A 254 -2.50 24.82 0.14
C ALA A 254 -2.26 26.08 0.98
N ALA A 255 -1.94 27.22 0.35
CA ALA A 255 -1.74 28.48 1.05
C ALA A 255 -3.02 29.00 1.69
N GLU A 256 -4.17 28.79 1.05
CA GLU A 256 -5.48 29.14 1.61
C GLU A 256 -5.87 28.19 2.76
N ALA A 257 -5.53 26.91 2.65
CA ALA A 257 -5.90 25.89 3.64
C ALA A 257 -5.00 25.87 4.89
N VAL A 258 -3.74 26.31 4.81
CA VAL A 258 -2.72 26.05 5.84
C VAL A 258 -3.11 26.54 7.24
N ALA A 259 -3.75 27.71 7.34
CA ALA A 259 -4.21 28.24 8.62
C ALA A 259 -5.30 27.37 9.25
N GLY A 260 -6.26 26.90 8.44
CA GLY A 260 -7.32 26.00 8.89
C GLY A 260 -6.78 24.65 9.34
N GLU A 261 -5.79 24.10 8.63
CA GLU A 261 -5.15 22.83 8.99
C GLU A 261 -4.36 22.92 10.30
N LEU A 262 -3.62 24.01 10.52
CA LEU A 262 -2.91 24.27 11.77
C LEU A 262 -3.89 24.38 12.95
N GLU A 263 -4.98 25.14 12.78
CA GLU A 263 -6.01 25.27 13.81
C GLU A 263 -6.73 23.95 14.11
N ALA A 264 -7.04 23.16 13.07
CA ALA A 264 -7.61 21.83 13.23
C ALA A 264 -6.68 20.90 14.01
N ALA A 265 -5.38 20.90 13.71
CA ALA A 265 -4.39 20.10 14.44
C ALA A 265 -4.27 20.53 15.91
N ARG A 266 -4.27 21.84 16.19
CA ARG A 266 -4.29 22.35 17.57
C ARG A 266 -5.56 21.97 18.31
N ALA A 267 -6.72 22.06 17.65
CA ALA A 267 -7.97 21.63 18.23
C ALA A 267 -7.96 20.14 18.58
N ALA A 268 -7.40 19.30 17.71
CA ALA A 268 -7.23 17.88 17.98
C ALA A 268 -6.30 17.61 19.19
N LEU A 269 -5.19 18.34 19.33
CA LEU A 269 -4.31 18.26 20.51
C LEU A 269 -5.03 18.68 21.80
N ARG A 270 -5.84 19.75 21.75
CA ARG A 270 -6.67 20.16 22.89
C ARG A 270 -7.68 19.06 23.27
N GLN A 271 -8.35 18.46 22.29
CA GLN A 271 -9.28 17.35 22.53
C GLN A 271 -8.57 16.09 23.07
N ALA A 272 -7.35 15.81 22.62
CA ALA A 272 -6.54 14.70 23.12
C ALA A 272 -6.21 14.82 24.61
N THR A 273 -6.16 16.06 25.14
CA THR A 273 -5.98 16.31 26.58
C THR A 273 -7.10 15.67 27.41
N THR A 274 -8.35 15.78 26.96
CA THR A 274 -9.50 15.15 27.64
C THR A 274 -9.40 13.63 27.66
N VAL A 275 -8.87 13.00 26.60
CA VAL A 275 -8.64 11.55 26.58
C VAL A 275 -7.55 11.19 27.58
N ARG A 276 -6.43 11.92 27.57
CA ARG A 276 -5.28 11.72 28.47
C ARG A 276 -5.68 11.79 29.94
N ASP A 277 -6.51 12.75 30.31
CA ASP A 277 -6.94 12.97 31.70
C ASP A 277 -7.82 11.82 32.24
N GLY A 278 -8.37 10.99 31.35
CA GLY A 278 -9.15 9.79 31.68
C GLY A 278 -8.36 8.48 31.72
N LEU A 279 -7.03 8.53 31.62
CA LEU A 279 -6.13 7.36 31.62
C LEU A 279 -5.46 7.14 32.97
N GLU A 280 -4.92 5.93 33.17
CA GLU A 280 -4.01 5.64 34.29
C GLU A 280 -2.67 6.39 34.12
N PRO A 281 -1.92 6.67 35.21
CA PRO A 281 -0.73 7.52 35.17
C PRO A 281 0.31 7.13 34.12
N ALA A 282 0.57 5.83 33.93
CA ALA A 282 1.54 5.34 32.95
C ALA A 282 1.06 5.57 31.49
N ASP A 283 -0.22 5.34 31.21
CA ASP A 283 -0.81 5.55 29.89
C ASP A 283 -0.97 7.05 29.58
N ALA A 284 -1.35 7.84 30.59
CA ALA A 284 -1.41 9.30 30.52
C ALA A 284 -0.04 9.92 30.23
N ALA A 285 1.03 9.43 30.90
CA ALA A 285 2.40 9.90 30.67
C ALA A 285 2.87 9.58 29.24
N ARG A 286 2.56 8.39 28.72
CA ARG A 286 2.90 7.97 27.35
C ARG A 286 2.21 8.85 26.30
N LEU A 287 0.89 9.00 26.39
CA LEU A 287 0.13 9.86 25.48
C LEU A 287 0.59 11.32 25.58
N GLY A 288 0.82 11.82 26.81
CA GLY A 288 1.33 13.17 27.02
C GLY A 288 2.72 13.40 26.41
N GLY A 289 3.59 12.39 26.40
CA GLY A 289 4.87 12.45 25.68
C GLY A 289 4.68 12.62 24.18
N GLN A 290 3.84 11.79 23.56
CA GLN A 290 3.53 11.87 22.14
C GLN A 290 2.88 13.20 21.75
N MET A 291 1.95 13.70 22.57
CA MET A 291 1.31 15.01 22.35
C MET A 291 2.34 16.15 22.35
N ARG A 292 3.28 16.16 23.30
CA ARG A 292 4.35 17.17 23.34
C ARG A 292 5.25 17.12 22.11
N GLU A 293 5.63 15.93 21.66
CA GLU A 293 6.42 15.78 20.44
C GLU A 293 5.67 16.29 19.21
N ILE A 294 4.37 16.01 19.10
CA ILE A 294 3.52 16.50 18.03
C ILE A 294 3.36 18.02 18.10
N GLU A 295 3.18 18.60 19.27
CA GLU A 295 3.07 20.05 19.49
C GLU A 295 4.35 20.79 19.11
N VAL A 296 5.53 20.26 19.46
CA VAL A 296 6.83 20.80 19.04
C VAL A 296 6.96 20.75 17.52
N ALA A 297 6.63 19.62 16.90
CA ALA A 297 6.70 19.47 15.45
C ALA A 297 5.69 20.38 14.72
N LEU A 298 4.49 20.58 15.29
CA LEU A 298 3.47 21.48 14.75
C LEU A 298 3.94 22.94 14.80
N THR A 299 4.55 23.35 15.92
CA THR A 299 5.12 24.70 16.09
C THR A 299 6.25 24.95 15.07
N ALA A 300 7.12 23.96 14.86
CA ALA A 300 8.18 24.05 13.86
C ALA A 300 7.64 24.13 12.43
N ALA A 301 6.54 23.42 12.13
CA ALA A 301 5.88 23.51 10.82
C ALA A 301 5.24 24.89 10.58
N GLU A 302 4.66 25.48 11.63
CA GLU A 302 4.04 26.80 11.55
C GLU A 302 5.02 27.92 11.21
N GLU A 303 6.26 27.85 11.70
CA GLU A 303 7.30 28.88 11.46
C GLU A 303 7.50 29.18 9.97
N HIS A 304 7.26 28.19 9.10
CA HIS A 304 7.43 28.32 7.66
C HIS A 304 6.10 28.20 6.89
N ALA A 305 4.96 28.12 7.58
CA ALA A 305 3.66 27.83 6.99
C ALA A 305 3.28 28.72 5.81
N LEU A 306 3.50 30.03 5.95
CA LEU A 306 3.13 31.02 4.92
C LEU A 306 4.03 30.94 3.68
N ARG A 307 5.31 30.58 3.85
CA ARG A 307 6.27 30.49 2.73
C ARG A 307 6.34 29.09 2.13
N ARG A 308 5.89 28.07 2.88
CA ARG A 308 5.96 26.65 2.53
C ARG A 308 4.63 25.92 2.75
N PRO A 309 3.54 26.36 2.11
CA PRO A 309 2.20 25.88 2.41
C PRO A 309 2.00 24.39 2.11
N THR A 310 2.47 23.87 0.96
CA THR A 310 2.26 22.46 0.59
C THR A 310 3.02 21.53 1.53
N ALA A 311 4.27 21.87 1.85
CA ALA A 311 5.09 21.12 2.79
C ALA A 311 4.47 21.12 4.20
N THR A 312 3.89 22.26 4.60
CA THR A 312 3.23 22.41 5.91
C THR A 312 1.96 21.60 6.00
N VAL A 313 1.05 21.69 5.03
CA VAL A 313 -0.18 20.87 4.99
C VAL A 313 0.16 19.38 5.03
N ALA A 314 1.16 18.94 4.24
CA ALA A 314 1.59 17.55 4.26
C ALA A 314 2.21 17.13 5.60
N ALA A 315 2.96 18.03 6.27
CA ALA A 315 3.49 17.77 7.61
C ALA A 315 2.38 17.67 8.65
N VAL A 316 1.41 18.58 8.63
CA VAL A 316 0.25 18.59 9.53
C VAL A 316 -0.57 17.31 9.37
N ALA A 317 -0.84 16.87 8.13
CA ALA A 317 -1.54 15.61 7.88
C ALA A 317 -0.85 14.42 8.56
N ARG A 318 0.48 14.27 8.39
CA ARG A 318 1.25 13.21 9.05
C ARG A 318 1.23 13.32 10.58
N LEU A 319 1.24 14.52 11.12
CA LEU A 319 1.14 14.75 12.57
C LEU A 319 -0.25 14.36 13.11
N ARG A 320 -1.32 14.63 12.35
CA ARG A 320 -2.68 14.21 12.68
C ARG A 320 -2.81 12.69 12.64
N ASP A 321 -2.28 12.02 11.62
CA ASP A 321 -2.26 10.55 11.54
C ASP A 321 -1.56 9.93 12.76
N ARG A 322 -0.43 10.51 13.16
CA ARG A 322 0.31 10.09 14.36
C ARG A 322 -0.50 10.30 15.65
N LEU A 323 -1.21 11.43 15.75
CA LEU A 323 -2.10 11.71 16.89
C LEU A 323 -3.26 10.71 16.94
N ASP A 324 -3.86 10.40 15.80
CA ASP A 324 -4.99 9.47 15.71
C ASP A 324 -4.59 8.04 16.12
N LEU A 325 -3.40 7.59 15.71
CA LEU A 325 -2.83 6.32 16.18
C LEU A 325 -2.63 6.32 17.71
N ALA A 326 -2.02 7.37 18.26
CA ALA A 326 -1.84 7.51 19.70
C ALA A 326 -3.16 7.54 20.49
N LEU A 327 -4.18 8.21 19.94
CA LEU A 327 -5.53 8.22 20.51
C LEU A 327 -6.23 6.87 20.40
N GLY A 328 -5.98 6.10 19.33
CA GLY A 328 -6.45 4.73 19.18
C GLY A 328 -5.94 3.82 20.30
N ASP A 329 -4.64 3.88 20.59
CA ASP A 329 -4.01 3.14 21.69
C ASP A 329 -4.56 3.57 23.05
N ALA A 330 -4.71 4.88 23.27
CA ALA A 330 -5.26 5.44 24.51
C ALA A 330 -6.72 5.01 24.74
N ARG A 331 -7.57 5.06 23.71
CA ARG A 331 -8.97 4.62 23.80
C ARG A 331 -9.06 3.13 24.12
N THR A 332 -8.18 2.31 23.54
CA THR A 332 -8.10 0.88 23.86
C THR A 332 -7.74 0.66 25.33
N ALA A 333 -6.74 1.38 25.85
CA ALA A 333 -6.34 1.32 27.25
C ALA A 333 -7.49 1.75 28.20
N GLN A 334 -8.18 2.84 27.85
CA GLN A 334 -9.33 3.32 28.61
C GLN A 334 -10.48 2.30 28.63
N GLN A 335 -10.76 1.66 27.50
CA GLN A 335 -11.80 0.64 27.40
C GLN A 335 -11.46 -0.60 28.24
N ARG A 336 -10.19 -1.03 28.23
CA ARG A 336 -9.70 -2.13 29.09
C ARG A 336 -9.95 -1.83 30.57
N LEU A 337 -9.66 -0.62 31.00
CA LEU A 337 -9.85 -0.18 32.38
C LEU A 337 -11.33 -0.06 32.77
N ARG A 338 -12.17 0.52 31.90
CA ARG A 338 -13.63 0.53 32.13
C ARG A 338 -14.18 -0.90 32.24
N GLY A 339 -13.77 -1.78 31.33
CA GLY A 339 -14.15 -3.20 31.36
C GLY A 339 -13.73 -3.88 32.66
N ALA A 340 -12.51 -3.59 33.14
CA ALA A 340 -12.02 -4.12 34.40
C ALA A 340 -12.87 -3.65 35.60
N ARG A 341 -13.14 -2.34 35.69
CA ARG A 341 -13.97 -1.75 36.75
C ARG A 341 -15.39 -2.33 36.78
N THR A 342 -15.99 -2.54 35.61
CA THR A 342 -17.34 -3.12 35.51
C THR A 342 -17.36 -4.61 35.90
N ALA A 343 -16.34 -5.38 35.53
CA ALA A 343 -16.30 -6.83 35.79
C ALA A 343 -15.80 -7.18 37.21
N LEU A 344 -15.02 -6.31 37.85
CA LEU A 344 -14.33 -6.59 39.11
C LEU A 344 -15.27 -6.99 40.26
N PRO A 345 -16.40 -6.30 40.54
CA PRO A 345 -17.28 -6.69 41.64
C PRO A 345 -17.82 -8.12 41.49
N GLY A 346 -18.23 -8.49 40.28
CA GLY A 346 -18.72 -9.84 39.96
C GLY A 346 -17.63 -10.90 40.10
N ALA A 347 -16.42 -10.62 39.60
CA ALA A 347 -15.28 -11.53 39.73
C ALA A 347 -14.87 -11.75 41.21
N LEU A 348 -14.87 -10.69 42.02
CA LEU A 348 -14.59 -10.79 43.46
C LEU A 348 -15.66 -11.58 44.20
N ALA A 349 -16.94 -11.44 43.83
CA ALA A 349 -18.03 -12.23 44.41
C ALA A 349 -17.90 -13.71 44.03
N ALA A 350 -17.65 -14.01 42.75
CA ALA A 350 -17.46 -15.38 42.27
C ALA A 350 -16.27 -16.07 42.96
N ALA A 351 -15.11 -15.41 43.03
CA ALA A 351 -13.92 -15.95 43.69
C ALA A 351 -14.17 -16.25 45.19
N ARG A 352 -14.88 -15.36 45.89
CA ARG A 352 -15.26 -15.59 47.30
C ARG A 352 -16.15 -16.82 47.47
N GLN A 353 -17.14 -16.98 46.59
CA GLN A 353 -18.06 -18.12 46.64
C GLN A 353 -17.33 -19.43 46.31
N ALA A 354 -16.44 -19.45 45.31
CA ALA A 354 -15.67 -20.62 44.96
C ALA A 354 -14.73 -21.06 46.09
N ILE A 355 -14.02 -20.12 46.74
CA ILE A 355 -13.18 -20.42 47.90
C ILE A 355 -14.03 -20.98 49.06
N ALA A 356 -15.17 -20.36 49.36
CA ALA A 356 -16.07 -20.84 50.40
C ALA A 356 -16.63 -22.24 50.11
N HIS A 357 -16.87 -22.56 48.83
CA HIS A 357 -17.34 -23.87 48.39
C HIS A 357 -16.25 -24.95 48.43
N ALA A 358 -15.02 -24.62 48.04
CA ALA A 358 -13.89 -25.55 48.03
C ALA A 358 -13.38 -25.88 49.44
N ALA A 359 -13.43 -24.92 50.38
CA ALA A 359 -12.80 -25.04 51.69
C ALA A 359 -13.23 -26.30 52.50
N PRO A 360 -14.51 -26.69 52.59
CA PRO A 360 -14.92 -27.90 53.29
C PRO A 360 -14.36 -29.19 52.68
N ALA A 361 -14.33 -29.29 51.35
CA ALA A 361 -13.83 -30.47 50.64
C ALA A 361 -12.30 -30.61 50.78
N VAL A 362 -11.59 -29.48 50.66
CA VAL A 362 -10.12 -29.41 50.75
C VAL A 362 -9.61 -29.72 52.17
N ALA A 363 -10.41 -29.50 53.21
CA ALA A 363 -10.04 -29.81 54.60
C ALA A 363 -9.66 -31.29 54.78
N GLN A 364 -10.30 -32.20 54.02
CA GLN A 364 -10.03 -33.64 54.05
C GLN A 364 -9.11 -34.13 52.92
N ALA A 365 -8.68 -33.22 52.03
CA ALA A 365 -7.84 -33.52 50.88
C ALA A 365 -6.33 -33.52 51.21
N GLY A 366 -5.53 -33.88 50.22
CA GLY A 366 -4.06 -33.94 50.26
C GLY A 366 -3.40 -32.56 50.19
N ALA A 367 -2.07 -32.55 50.22
CA ALA A 367 -1.27 -31.33 50.27
C ALA A 367 -1.54 -30.39 49.08
N ASP A 368 -1.67 -30.94 47.87
CA ASP A 368 -1.81 -30.15 46.64
C ASP A 368 -3.10 -29.31 46.62
N ALA A 369 -4.23 -29.89 47.05
CA ALA A 369 -5.51 -29.19 47.14
C ALA A 369 -5.44 -28.03 48.16
N ARG A 370 -4.75 -28.23 49.29
CA ARG A 370 -4.57 -27.21 50.33
C ARG A 370 -3.67 -26.07 49.88
N VAL A 371 -2.59 -26.38 49.14
CA VAL A 371 -1.70 -25.36 48.55
C VAL A 371 -2.49 -24.50 47.56
N ARG A 372 -3.33 -25.10 46.72
CA ARG A 372 -4.18 -24.36 45.77
C ARG A 372 -5.20 -23.46 46.47
N LEU A 373 -5.86 -23.95 47.52
CA LEU A 373 -6.79 -23.13 48.31
C LEU A 373 -6.07 -21.95 48.97
N ALA A 374 -4.88 -22.16 49.55
CA ALA A 374 -4.10 -21.08 50.14
C ALA A 374 -3.66 -20.04 49.09
N ALA A 375 -3.27 -20.48 47.89
CA ALA A 375 -2.96 -19.58 46.77
C ALA A 375 -4.20 -18.77 46.35
N ALA A 376 -5.37 -19.39 46.27
CA ALA A 376 -6.63 -18.72 45.96
C ALA A 376 -6.98 -17.63 46.99
N GLU A 377 -6.83 -17.92 48.28
CA GLU A 377 -7.05 -16.95 49.36
C GLU A 377 -6.08 -15.76 49.29
N GLN A 378 -4.79 -16.04 49.01
CA GLN A 378 -3.78 -15.02 48.85
C GLN A 378 -4.05 -14.12 47.63
N ASP A 379 -4.45 -14.71 46.50
CA ASP A 379 -4.80 -13.98 45.28
C ASP A 379 -6.07 -13.14 45.47
N LEU A 380 -7.06 -13.64 46.24
CA LEU A 380 -8.24 -12.86 46.60
C LEU A 380 -7.90 -11.69 47.53
N ALA A 381 -7.00 -11.89 48.51
CA ALA A 381 -6.52 -10.81 49.35
C ALA A 381 -5.79 -9.75 48.53
N ARG A 382 -4.93 -10.16 47.59
CA ARG A 382 -4.25 -9.26 46.66
C ARG A 382 -5.23 -8.49 45.78
N ALA A 383 -6.27 -9.15 45.27
CA ALA A 383 -7.31 -8.51 44.47
C ALA A 383 -8.07 -7.41 45.22
N ARG A 384 -8.30 -7.58 46.53
CA ARG A 384 -8.98 -6.59 47.39
C ARG A 384 -8.10 -5.39 47.75
N GLY A 385 -6.79 -5.58 47.80
CA GLY A 385 -5.83 -4.54 48.17
C GLY A 385 -5.14 -3.86 47.00
N ALA A 386 -5.49 -4.19 45.75
CA ALA A 386 -4.88 -3.60 44.56
C ALA A 386 -5.57 -2.28 44.17
N ASP A 387 -4.78 -1.24 43.92
CA ASP A 387 -5.26 0.06 43.48
C ASP A 387 -5.64 0.08 41.98
N ASP A 388 -4.96 -0.73 41.16
CA ASP A 388 -5.26 -0.88 39.73
C ASP A 388 -6.40 -1.91 39.52
N PRO A 389 -7.56 -1.50 38.95
CA PRO A 389 -8.68 -2.40 38.67
C PRO A 389 -8.32 -3.57 37.74
N VAL A 390 -7.37 -3.41 36.82
CA VAL A 390 -6.95 -4.47 35.91
C VAL A 390 -6.18 -5.54 36.68
N ALA A 391 -5.17 -5.14 37.45
CA ALA A 391 -4.44 -6.04 38.33
C ALA A 391 -5.37 -6.73 39.35
N ALA A 392 -6.33 -6.00 39.91
CA ALA A 392 -7.34 -6.53 40.82
C ALA A 392 -8.22 -7.60 40.15
N LEU A 393 -8.69 -7.35 38.93
CA LEU A 393 -9.53 -8.30 38.19
C LEU A 393 -8.75 -9.56 37.81
N ASP A 394 -7.50 -9.42 37.38
CA ASP A 394 -6.65 -10.56 37.04
C ASP A 394 -6.34 -11.42 38.27
N ALA A 395 -6.10 -10.80 39.43
CA ALA A 395 -5.94 -11.50 40.70
C ALA A 395 -7.24 -12.21 41.14
N ALA A 396 -8.40 -11.57 41.00
CA ALA A 396 -9.69 -12.19 41.31
C ALA A 396 -9.97 -13.41 40.41
N ARG A 397 -9.65 -13.32 39.12
CA ARG A 397 -9.78 -14.44 38.17
C ARG A 397 -8.79 -15.57 38.41
N ARG A 398 -7.58 -15.28 38.91
CA ARG A 398 -6.65 -16.33 39.37
C ARG A 398 -7.19 -17.00 40.64
N ALA A 399 -7.63 -16.23 41.62
CA ALA A 399 -8.24 -16.77 42.84
C ALA A 399 -9.42 -17.71 42.55
N LEU A 400 -10.30 -17.34 41.61
CA LEU A 400 -11.40 -18.21 41.18
C LEU A 400 -10.88 -19.54 40.61
N ARG A 401 -9.92 -19.49 39.67
CA ARG A 401 -9.34 -20.68 39.05
C ARG A 401 -8.63 -21.58 40.05
N ASP A 402 -7.81 -21.02 40.93
CA ASP A 402 -7.11 -21.80 41.96
C ASP A 402 -8.09 -22.44 42.96
N ALA A 403 -9.23 -21.81 43.24
CA ALA A 403 -10.28 -22.40 44.08
C ALA A 403 -11.02 -23.55 43.38
N GLU A 404 -11.31 -23.41 42.08
CA GLU A 404 -11.89 -24.48 41.26
C GLU A 404 -10.93 -25.68 41.14
N ASP A 405 -9.64 -25.43 40.90
CA ASP A 405 -8.59 -26.45 40.87
C ASP A 405 -8.45 -27.16 42.22
N ALA A 406 -8.50 -26.41 43.34
CA ALA A 406 -8.47 -26.99 44.69
C ALA A 406 -9.65 -27.93 44.93
N SER A 407 -10.85 -27.55 44.50
CA SER A 407 -12.05 -28.40 44.59
C SER A 407 -11.89 -29.68 43.75
N ALA A 408 -11.41 -29.57 42.52
CA ALA A 408 -11.21 -30.72 41.63
C ALA A 408 -10.18 -31.71 42.19
N LEU A 409 -9.06 -31.21 42.75
CA LEU A 409 -8.07 -32.05 43.42
C LEU A 409 -8.64 -32.75 44.66
N ALA A 410 -9.46 -32.05 45.45
CA ALA A 410 -10.13 -32.63 46.62
C ALA A 410 -11.13 -33.72 46.24
N ASP A 411 -11.87 -33.56 45.14
CA ASP A 411 -12.77 -34.58 44.62
C ASP A 411 -12.01 -35.79 44.07
N TYR A 412 -10.89 -35.57 43.36
CA TYR A 412 -10.02 -36.66 42.90
C TYR A 412 -9.43 -37.47 44.06
N ASP A 413 -8.93 -36.79 45.10
CA ASP A 413 -8.44 -37.45 46.31
C ASP A 413 -9.53 -38.28 47.00
N ARG A 414 -10.78 -37.81 46.97
CA ARG A 414 -11.92 -38.54 47.53
C ARG A 414 -12.23 -39.81 46.73
N LEU A 415 -12.19 -39.73 45.40
CA LEU A 415 -12.44 -40.85 44.49
C LEU A 415 -11.32 -41.89 44.48
N THR A 416 -10.11 -41.52 44.88
CA THR A 416 -8.95 -42.43 44.93
C THR A 416 -8.66 -43.01 46.31
N ARG A 417 -9.19 -42.39 47.38
CA ARG A 417 -9.10 -42.92 48.76
C ARG A 417 -10.34 -43.70 49.21
N GLY A 418 -11.49 -43.46 48.57
CA GLY A 418 -12.67 -44.33 48.69
C GLY A 418 -12.51 -45.57 47.83
#